data_AF-A0A3C1ESI4-F1
#
_entry.id   AF-A0A3C1ESI4-F1
#
_cell.length_a   1.000
_cell.length_b   1.000
_cell.length_c   1.000
_cell.angle_alpha   90.00
_cell.angle_beta   90.00
_cell.angle_gamma   90.00
#
_symmetry.space_group_name_H-M   'P 1'
#
loop_
_entity.id
_entity.type
_entity.pdbx_description
1 polymer ?
#
loop_
_entity_poly.entity_id
_entity_poly.type
_entity_poly.pdbx_seq_one_letter_code
_entity_poly.pdbx_strand_id
1 'polypeptide(L)'
;MLVRHLGLRPLREVLALKTSLMRRRGAGEVPDILLLAQHPAVYSRGEPLYHGPGQIAGYPIFHLRERDLTPRAFERSVEAVLIEALRPYEIAAARRRGRSGLWAGGRRIAEVSVSVRNGISGLSFVLNVNCDLAALHLVAARGDPGWTSMAEILGQPQDETQVAKAVAEAFLRYF
;
A
#
# COMPACT_ATOMS: atom_id res chain seq x y z
N MET A 1 -7.06 -10.23 -12.34
CA MET A 1 -6.58 -8.82 -12.24
C MET A 1 -5.24 -8.68 -12.97
N LEU A 2 -4.82 -7.46 -13.32
CA LEU A 2 -3.50 -7.16 -13.90
C LEU A 2 -2.59 -6.53 -12.84
N VAL A 3 -1.33 -6.96 -12.76
CA VAL A 3 -0.31 -6.32 -11.90
C VAL A 3 0.72 -5.59 -12.76
N ARG A 4 1.09 -4.37 -12.39
CA ARG A 4 2.14 -3.58 -13.06
C ARG A 4 3.16 -3.06 -12.05
N HIS A 5 4.40 -3.48 -12.21
CA HIS A 5 5.55 -2.93 -11.49
C HIS A 5 6.09 -1.72 -12.26
N LEU A 6 6.04 -0.54 -11.65
CA LEU A 6 6.42 0.72 -12.29
C LEU A 6 7.86 1.15 -11.96
N GLY A 7 8.48 0.51 -10.97
CA GLY A 7 9.78 0.87 -10.42
C GLY A 7 9.74 2.20 -9.66
N LEU A 8 10.88 2.88 -9.60
CA LEU A 8 11.00 4.22 -9.02
C LEU A 8 10.39 5.26 -9.98
N ARG A 9 9.33 5.95 -9.54
CA ARG A 9 8.62 6.94 -10.35
C ARG A 9 8.16 8.14 -9.52
N PRO A 10 8.09 9.35 -10.06
CA PRO A 10 7.49 10.48 -9.36
C PRO A 10 6.04 10.22 -8.94
N LEU A 11 5.68 10.56 -7.71
CA LEU A 11 4.33 10.35 -7.16
C LEU A 11 3.23 10.92 -8.07
N ARG A 12 3.43 12.14 -8.58
CA ARG A 12 2.48 12.82 -9.48
C ARG A 12 2.15 12.02 -10.74
N GLU A 13 3.13 11.34 -11.31
CA GLU A 13 2.97 10.57 -12.55
C GLU A 13 2.16 9.29 -12.29
N VAL A 14 2.46 8.61 -11.17
CA VAL A 14 1.72 7.41 -10.77
C VAL A 14 0.28 7.77 -10.37
N LEU A 15 0.04 8.90 -9.71
CA LEU A 15 -1.31 9.37 -9.38
C LEU A 15 -2.11 9.79 -10.63
N ALA A 16 -1.47 10.41 -11.63
CA ALA A 16 -2.11 10.71 -12.91
C ALA A 16 -2.49 9.42 -13.66
N LEU A 17 -1.59 8.44 -13.70
CA LEU A 17 -1.85 7.13 -14.28
C LEU A 17 -3.00 6.41 -13.54
N LYS A 18 -2.96 6.39 -12.19
CA LYS A 18 -4.02 5.83 -11.36
C LYS A 18 -5.38 6.44 -11.71
N THR A 19 -5.45 7.76 -11.78
CA THR A 19 -6.69 8.48 -12.10
C THR A 19 -7.22 8.12 -13.48
N SER A 20 -6.33 8.02 -14.48
CA SER A 20 -6.71 7.59 -15.83
C SER A 20 -7.26 6.16 -15.83
N LEU A 21 -6.57 5.23 -15.16
CA LEU A 21 -6.97 3.83 -15.06
C LEU A 21 -8.27 3.65 -14.28
N MET A 22 -8.54 4.45 -13.25
CA MET A 22 -9.82 4.42 -12.53
C MET A 22 -10.99 4.73 -13.47
N ARG A 23 -10.85 5.74 -14.36
CA ARG A 23 -11.91 6.04 -15.36
C ARG A 23 -12.10 4.88 -16.33
N ARG A 24 -11.01 4.36 -16.88
CA ARG A 24 -11.05 3.24 -17.83
C ARG A 24 -11.64 1.98 -17.20
N ARG A 25 -11.33 1.72 -15.93
CA ARG A 25 -11.89 0.60 -15.18
C ARG A 25 -13.39 0.75 -14.98
N GLY A 26 -13.85 1.96 -14.66
CA GLY A 26 -15.29 2.28 -14.56
C GLY A 26 -16.04 2.20 -15.89
N ALA A 27 -15.37 2.39 -17.01
CA ALA A 27 -15.91 2.19 -18.35
C ALA A 27 -15.85 0.72 -18.83
N GLY A 28 -15.31 -0.21 -18.02
CA GLY A 28 -15.15 -1.62 -18.41
C GLY A 28 -14.04 -1.88 -19.43
N GLU A 29 -13.18 -0.89 -19.73
CA GLU A 29 -12.13 -1.00 -20.75
C GLU A 29 -10.90 -1.79 -20.29
N VAL A 30 -10.72 -1.92 -18.98
CA VAL A 30 -9.58 -2.61 -18.35
C VAL A 30 -10.08 -3.46 -17.19
N PRO A 31 -9.40 -4.58 -16.87
CA PRO A 31 -9.73 -5.37 -15.68
C PRO A 31 -9.30 -4.62 -14.40
N ASP A 32 -9.57 -5.21 -13.24
CA ASP A 32 -8.98 -4.73 -11.98
C ASP A 32 -7.45 -4.72 -12.09
N ILE A 33 -6.82 -3.66 -11.57
CA ILE A 33 -5.37 -3.41 -11.71
C ILE A 33 -4.75 -3.15 -10.34
N LEU A 34 -3.57 -3.72 -10.10
CA LEU A 34 -2.66 -3.28 -9.06
C LEU A 34 -1.43 -2.62 -9.69
N LEU A 35 -1.21 -1.35 -9.37
CA LEU A 35 0.09 -0.72 -9.62
C LEU A 35 0.97 -0.86 -8.38
N LEU A 36 2.23 -1.23 -8.58
CA LEU A 36 3.27 -1.21 -7.54
C LEU A 36 4.39 -0.27 -7.98
N ALA A 37 4.82 0.60 -7.09
CA ALA A 37 5.85 1.59 -7.36
C ALA A 37 6.67 1.90 -6.10
N GLN A 38 7.81 2.55 -6.32
CA GLN A 38 8.48 3.35 -5.31
C GLN A 38 8.51 4.81 -5.76
N HIS A 39 8.70 5.73 -4.82
CA HIS A 39 8.76 7.14 -5.13
C HIS A 39 10.03 7.78 -4.58
N PRO A 40 10.59 8.79 -5.27
CA PRO A 40 11.50 9.72 -4.64
C PRO A 40 10.87 10.33 -3.38
N ALA A 41 11.71 10.75 -2.43
CA ALA A 41 11.24 11.33 -1.18
C ALA A 41 10.34 12.54 -1.45
N VAL A 42 9.11 12.50 -0.95
CA VAL A 42 8.11 13.55 -1.12
C VAL A 42 7.11 13.55 0.02
N TYR A 43 6.85 14.73 0.57
CA TYR A 43 5.73 14.97 1.47
C TYR A 43 4.49 15.35 0.66
N SER A 44 3.36 14.77 1.00
CA SER A 44 2.09 14.92 0.30
C SER A 44 1.04 15.51 1.25
N ARG A 45 0.06 16.22 0.69
CA ARG A 45 -1.12 16.70 1.45
C ARG A 45 -2.24 15.66 1.51
N GLY A 46 -2.06 14.51 0.88
CA GLY A 46 -2.99 13.39 0.91
C GLY A 46 -2.50 12.30 1.85
N GLU A 47 -3.15 11.15 1.78
CA GLU A 47 -2.75 9.97 2.51
C GLU A 47 -2.17 8.93 1.52
N PRO A 48 -0.93 8.44 1.71
CA PRO A 48 -0.01 8.82 2.79
C PRO A 48 0.63 10.20 2.71
N LEU A 49 1.00 10.73 3.89
CA LEU A 49 1.64 12.04 4.03
C LEU A 49 3.11 12.05 3.59
N TYR A 50 3.75 10.89 3.53
CA TYR A 50 5.11 10.72 3.06
C TYR A 50 5.23 9.51 2.14
N HIS A 51 6.01 9.69 1.08
CA HIS A 51 6.53 8.60 0.26
C HIS A 51 8.04 8.76 0.13
N GLY A 52 8.77 7.66 0.06
CA GLY A 52 10.20 7.69 -0.23
C GLY A 52 10.77 6.36 -0.71
N PRO A 53 12.06 6.34 -1.08
CA PRO A 53 12.77 5.12 -1.43
C PRO A 53 12.73 4.11 -0.28
N GLY A 54 12.67 2.82 -0.61
CA GLY A 54 12.52 1.77 0.38
C GLY A 54 11.11 1.58 0.92
N GLN A 55 10.13 2.29 0.36
CA GLN A 55 8.72 1.99 0.57
C GLN A 55 8.06 1.41 -0.69
N ILE A 56 7.31 0.34 -0.54
CA ILE A 56 6.48 -0.21 -1.62
C ILE A 56 5.12 0.46 -1.55
N ALA A 57 4.85 1.34 -2.52
CA ALA A 57 3.55 1.95 -2.71
C ALA A 57 2.70 1.10 -3.65
N GLY A 58 1.46 0.84 -3.26
CA GLY A 58 0.50 0.11 -4.07
C GLY A 58 -0.80 0.87 -4.29
N TYR A 59 -1.36 0.70 -5.49
CA TYR A 59 -2.57 1.37 -5.93
C TYR A 59 -3.52 0.34 -6.57
N PRO A 60 -4.32 -0.38 -5.75
CA PRO A 60 -5.30 -1.31 -6.26
C PRO A 60 -6.55 -0.56 -6.75
N ILE A 61 -6.84 -0.71 -8.04
CA ILE A 61 -7.94 -0.09 -8.79
C ILE A 61 -8.93 -1.19 -9.15
N PHE A 62 -10.01 -1.27 -8.38
CA PHE A 62 -11.02 -2.32 -8.44
C PHE A 62 -12.40 -1.72 -8.59
N HIS A 63 -13.28 -2.40 -9.33
CA HIS A 63 -14.70 -2.09 -9.33
C HIS A 63 -15.40 -2.79 -8.17
N LEU A 64 -15.59 -2.10 -7.06
CA LEU A 64 -16.01 -2.73 -5.79
C LEU A 64 -17.40 -3.37 -5.86
N ARG A 65 -18.32 -2.77 -6.63
CA ARG A 65 -19.67 -3.33 -6.81
C ARG A 65 -19.68 -4.64 -7.61
N GLU A 66 -18.74 -4.83 -8.55
CA GLU A 66 -18.63 -6.09 -9.29
C GLU A 66 -18.05 -7.21 -8.42
N ARG A 67 -17.49 -6.85 -7.26
CA ARG A 67 -16.88 -7.77 -6.29
C ARG A 67 -17.73 -7.93 -5.02
N ASP A 68 -18.91 -7.32 -4.96
CA ASP A 68 -19.75 -7.25 -3.76
C ASP A 68 -19.01 -6.75 -2.50
N LEU A 69 -18.04 -5.84 -2.70
CA LEU A 69 -17.22 -5.29 -1.62
C LEU A 69 -17.67 -3.89 -1.21
N THR A 70 -17.81 -3.68 0.09
CA THR A 70 -17.86 -2.32 0.66
C THR A 70 -16.45 -1.71 0.72
N PRO A 71 -16.31 -0.37 0.78
CA PRO A 71 -14.99 0.26 0.91
C PRO A 71 -14.18 -0.26 2.10
N ARG A 72 -14.84 -0.45 3.26
CA ARG A 72 -14.22 -1.01 4.47
C ARG A 72 -13.88 -2.49 4.35
N ALA A 73 -14.69 -3.28 3.64
CA ALA A 73 -14.35 -4.68 3.36
C ALA A 73 -13.11 -4.75 2.45
N PHE A 74 -13.05 -3.90 1.44
CA PHE A 74 -11.90 -3.82 0.53
C PHE A 74 -10.61 -3.38 1.25
N GLU A 75 -10.69 -2.36 2.12
CA GLU A 75 -9.59 -1.97 3.00
C GLU A 75 -9.04 -3.16 3.80
N ARG A 76 -9.94 -3.90 4.46
CA ARG A 76 -9.57 -5.09 5.24
C ARG A 76 -8.96 -6.17 4.38
N SER A 77 -9.47 -6.40 3.17
CA SER A 77 -8.89 -7.35 2.23
C SER A 77 -7.46 -6.96 1.85
N VAL A 78 -7.19 -5.67 1.60
CA VAL A 78 -5.82 -5.18 1.34
C VAL A 78 -4.92 -5.38 2.55
N GLU A 79 -5.38 -5.08 3.76
CA GLU A 79 -4.62 -5.35 4.98
C GLU A 79 -4.32 -6.86 5.15
N ALA A 80 -5.26 -7.76 4.82
CA ALA A 80 -5.02 -9.20 4.88
C ALA A 80 -3.95 -9.64 3.87
N VAL A 81 -4.02 -9.11 2.65
CA VAL A 81 -3.02 -9.37 1.61
C VAL A 81 -1.63 -8.94 2.06
N LEU A 82 -1.50 -7.76 2.69
CA LEU A 82 -0.22 -7.29 3.20
C LEU A 82 0.30 -8.14 4.37
N ILE A 83 -0.58 -8.62 5.25
CA ILE A 83 -0.20 -9.60 6.29
C ILE A 83 0.34 -10.89 5.65
N GLU A 84 -0.34 -11.44 4.64
CA GLU A 84 0.13 -12.63 3.92
C GLU A 84 1.46 -12.40 3.19
N ALA A 85 1.68 -11.20 2.64
CA ALA A 85 2.95 -10.86 2.00
C ALA A 85 4.12 -10.76 2.99
N LEU A 86 3.83 -10.41 4.26
CA LEU A 86 4.82 -10.34 5.34
C LEU A 86 5.11 -11.69 6.00
N ARG A 87 4.20 -12.67 5.87
CA ARG A 87 4.30 -13.99 6.50
C ARG A 87 5.59 -14.77 6.16
N PRO A 88 6.10 -14.80 4.91
CA PRO A 88 7.36 -15.49 4.59
C PRO A 88 8.60 -14.89 5.27
N TYR A 89 8.50 -13.65 5.75
CA TYR A 89 9.57 -12.95 6.47
C TYR A 89 9.42 -13.08 7.99
N GLU A 90 8.45 -13.88 8.47
CA GLU A 90 8.15 -14.08 9.89
C GLU A 90 7.78 -12.78 10.63
N ILE A 91 7.32 -11.77 9.90
CA ILE A 91 6.88 -10.50 10.47
C ILE A 91 5.41 -10.62 10.89
N ALA A 92 5.18 -10.68 12.21
CA ALA A 92 3.85 -10.68 12.79
C ALA A 92 3.19 -9.28 12.73
N ALA A 93 2.55 -8.98 11.61
CA ALA A 93 1.78 -7.76 11.41
C ALA A 93 0.29 -7.94 11.77
N ALA A 94 -0.31 -6.93 12.38
CA ALA A 94 -1.70 -6.95 12.81
C ALA A 94 -2.39 -5.60 12.58
N ARG A 95 -3.72 -5.64 12.43
CA ARG A 95 -4.59 -4.46 12.41
C ARG A 95 -4.75 -3.90 13.82
N ARG A 96 -5.09 -2.61 13.93
CA ARG A 96 -5.55 -2.01 15.18
C ARG A 96 -6.99 -1.51 15.06
N ARG A 97 -7.82 -1.81 16.08
CA ARG A 97 -9.22 -1.40 16.07
C ARG A 97 -9.32 0.12 15.92
N GLY A 98 -10.10 0.55 14.92
CA GLY A 98 -10.34 1.98 14.65
C GLY A 98 -9.19 2.72 13.97
N ARG A 99 -8.12 2.05 13.55
CA ARG A 99 -7.01 2.65 12.79
C ARG A 99 -6.75 1.86 11.52
N SER A 100 -6.56 2.56 10.40
CA SER A 100 -6.21 1.98 9.12
C SER A 100 -4.72 1.64 9.02
N GLY A 101 -4.39 0.50 8.41
CA GLY A 101 -3.01 0.07 8.19
C GLY A 101 -2.60 -1.10 9.08
N LEU A 102 -1.29 -1.35 9.16
CA LEU A 102 -0.72 -2.50 9.86
C LEU A 102 0.36 -2.08 10.86
N TRP A 103 0.43 -2.82 11.95
CA TRP A 103 1.41 -2.67 13.01
C TRP A 103 2.19 -3.97 13.24
N ALA A 104 3.50 -3.84 13.43
CA ALA A 104 4.40 -4.92 13.83
C ALA A 104 5.30 -4.40 14.95
N GLY A 105 5.57 -5.22 15.98
CA GLY A 105 6.36 -4.79 17.15
C GLY A 105 5.81 -3.53 17.84
N GLY A 106 4.49 -3.33 17.80
CA GLY A 106 3.84 -2.15 18.40
C GLY A 106 3.86 -0.87 17.55
N ARG A 107 4.59 -0.82 16.43
CA ARG A 107 4.77 0.36 15.56
C ARG A 107 4.18 0.14 14.17
N ARG A 108 3.86 1.21 13.44
CA ARG A 108 3.19 1.12 12.14
C ARG A 108 4.19 0.70 11.06
N ILE A 109 3.91 -0.40 10.36
CA ILE A 109 4.73 -0.92 9.26
C ILE A 109 4.12 -0.64 7.88
N ALA A 110 2.79 -0.48 7.81
CA ALA A 110 2.10 -0.12 6.58
C ALA A 110 0.97 0.85 6.85
N GLU A 111 0.77 1.78 5.93
CA GLU A 111 -0.40 2.65 5.88
C GLU A 111 -1.31 2.21 4.74
N VAL A 112 -2.61 2.23 4.97
CA VAL A 112 -3.64 1.96 3.96
C VAL A 112 -4.64 3.10 4.03
N SER A 113 -4.93 3.73 2.89
CA SER A 113 -5.90 4.82 2.77
C SER A 113 -6.88 4.50 1.66
N VAL A 114 -8.17 4.50 1.98
CA VAL A 114 -9.24 4.14 1.05
C VAL A 114 -9.98 5.37 0.60
N SER A 115 -10.07 5.53 -0.71
CA SER A 115 -11.03 6.41 -1.35
C SER A 115 -11.81 5.60 -2.39
N VAL A 116 -13.07 5.97 -2.62
CA VAL A 116 -13.91 5.34 -3.64
C VAL A 116 -14.64 6.43 -4.41
N ARG A 117 -14.63 6.33 -5.73
CA ARG A 117 -15.34 7.24 -6.63
C ARG A 117 -16.11 6.42 -7.65
N ASN A 118 -17.42 6.64 -7.74
CA ASN A 118 -18.31 5.92 -8.66
C ASN A 118 -18.19 4.39 -8.58
N GLY A 119 -17.96 3.84 -7.38
CA GLY A 119 -17.77 2.39 -7.18
C GLY A 119 -16.37 1.87 -7.50
N ILE A 120 -15.46 2.71 -8.01
CA ILE A 120 -14.06 2.35 -8.29
C ILE A 120 -13.16 2.75 -7.11
N SER A 121 -12.29 1.85 -6.67
CA SER A 121 -11.32 2.16 -5.64
C SER A 121 -10.24 3.11 -6.14
N GLY A 122 -9.97 4.15 -5.35
CA GLY A 122 -8.80 5.01 -5.42
C GLY A 122 -7.80 4.74 -4.29
N LEU A 123 -7.95 3.57 -3.63
CA LEU A 123 -7.14 3.10 -2.50
C LEU A 123 -5.64 3.21 -2.80
N SER A 124 -4.88 3.59 -1.79
CA SER A 124 -3.43 3.48 -1.77
C SER A 124 -2.97 2.78 -0.50
N PHE A 125 -1.87 2.04 -0.59
CA PHE A 125 -1.13 1.59 0.57
C PHE A 125 0.35 1.89 0.39
N VAL A 126 1.08 1.97 1.50
CA VAL A 126 2.53 2.06 1.53
C VAL A 126 3.05 1.12 2.59
N LEU A 127 3.91 0.18 2.18
CA LEU A 127 4.60 -0.77 3.06
C LEU A 127 6.06 -0.34 3.24
N ASN A 128 6.49 -0.22 4.50
CA ASN A 128 7.84 0.20 4.86
C ASN A 128 8.81 -1.00 4.79
N VAL A 129 9.74 -0.98 3.82
CA VAL A 129 10.72 -2.05 3.63
C VAL A 129 12.10 -1.63 4.14
N ASN A 130 12.78 -0.75 3.41
CA ASN A 130 14.11 -0.20 3.75
C ASN A 130 14.08 1.33 3.92
N CYS A 131 12.91 1.89 4.18
CA CYS A 131 12.70 3.34 4.14
C CYS A 131 13.36 4.09 5.30
N ASP A 132 13.60 5.39 5.09
CA ASP A 132 14.01 6.31 6.13
C ASP A 132 12.86 6.56 7.13
N LEU A 133 12.96 5.93 8.30
CA LEU A 133 11.99 6.10 9.38
C LEU A 133 12.04 7.50 10.00
N ALA A 134 13.17 8.22 9.94
CA ALA A 134 13.26 9.57 10.49
C ALA A 134 12.33 10.52 9.72
N ALA A 135 12.28 10.40 8.39
CA ALA A 135 11.36 11.16 7.55
C ALA A 135 9.88 10.88 7.88
N LEU A 136 9.53 9.62 8.16
CA LEU A 136 8.17 9.23 8.56
C LEU A 136 7.77 9.80 9.94
N HIS A 137 8.72 9.89 10.88
CA HIS A 137 8.43 10.45 12.20
C HIS A 137 8.09 11.95 12.16
N LEU A 138 8.54 12.69 11.14
CA LEU A 138 8.19 14.11 10.97
C LEU A 138 6.71 14.34 10.66
N VAL A 139 6.02 13.34 10.11
CA VAL A 139 4.58 13.38 9.81
C VAL A 139 3.73 12.60 10.80
N ALA A 140 4.32 12.06 11.86
CA ALA A 140 3.59 11.31 12.87
C ALA A 140 2.62 12.21 13.66
N ALA A 141 1.38 11.76 13.81
CA ALA A 141 0.42 12.43 14.67
C ALA A 141 0.87 12.35 16.15
N ARG A 142 0.51 13.35 16.96
CA ARG A 142 0.79 13.32 18.40
C ARG A 142 0.19 12.06 19.03
N GLY A 143 1.02 11.31 19.77
CA GLY A 143 0.61 10.06 20.41
C GLY A 143 0.62 8.84 19.48
N ASP A 144 1.11 8.95 18.24
CA ASP A 144 1.37 7.77 17.42
C ASP A 144 2.53 6.96 18.04
N PRO A 145 2.42 5.63 18.17
CA PRO A 145 3.53 4.77 18.58
C PRO A 145 4.76 4.83 17.66
N GLY A 146 4.66 5.51 16.52
CA GLY A 146 5.73 5.68 15.56
C GLY A 146 5.72 4.60 14.49
N TRP A 147 6.77 4.61 13.68
CA TRP A 147 6.89 3.80 12.49
C TRP A 147 7.97 2.74 12.65
N THR A 148 7.85 1.68 11.87
CA THR A 148 8.85 0.63 11.71
C THR A 148 8.91 0.20 10.25
N SER A 149 9.91 -0.61 9.91
CA SER A 149 10.11 -1.18 8.58
C SER A 149 10.52 -2.65 8.69
N MET A 150 10.43 -3.37 7.58
CA MET A 150 10.94 -4.74 7.52
C MET A 150 12.43 -4.80 7.90
N ALA A 151 13.23 -3.86 7.39
CA ALA A 151 14.66 -3.82 7.69
C ALA A 151 14.97 -3.61 9.17
N GLU A 152 14.20 -2.76 9.85
CA GLU A 152 14.39 -2.51 11.28
C GLU A 152 13.99 -3.73 12.13
N ILE A 153 12.90 -4.42 11.77
CA ILE A 153 12.43 -5.61 12.49
C ILE A 153 13.41 -6.77 12.32
N LEU A 154 13.92 -6.98 11.10
CA LEU A 154 14.78 -8.09 10.74
C LEU A 154 16.27 -7.80 10.96
N GLY A 155 16.63 -6.57 11.32
CA GLY A 155 18.01 -6.14 11.56
C GLY A 155 18.88 -6.04 10.31
N GLN A 156 18.30 -6.12 9.11
CA GLN A 156 19.04 -6.05 7.84
C GLN A 156 18.15 -5.59 6.67
N PRO A 157 18.72 -4.94 5.64
CA PRO A 157 17.98 -4.56 4.43
C PRO A 157 17.34 -5.76 3.71
N GLN A 158 16.19 -5.54 3.09
CA GLN A 158 15.45 -6.55 2.34
C GLN A 158 15.48 -6.26 0.83
N ASP A 159 15.34 -7.28 -0.02
CA ASP A 159 15.18 -7.09 -1.46
C ASP A 159 13.78 -6.59 -1.77
N GLU A 160 13.64 -5.28 -2.02
CA GLU A 160 12.38 -4.61 -2.36
C GLU A 160 11.69 -5.20 -3.59
N THR A 161 12.45 -5.77 -4.54
CA THR A 161 11.88 -6.45 -5.71
C THR A 161 11.16 -7.72 -5.29
N GLN A 162 11.77 -8.51 -4.39
CA GLN A 162 11.16 -9.72 -3.84
C GLN A 162 9.96 -9.39 -2.94
N VAL A 163 10.05 -8.35 -2.12
CA VAL A 163 8.90 -7.91 -1.32
C VAL A 163 7.75 -7.45 -2.22
N ALA A 164 8.03 -6.67 -3.28
CA ALA A 164 6.99 -6.24 -4.22
C ALA A 164 6.35 -7.42 -4.96
N LYS A 165 7.15 -8.44 -5.32
CA LYS A 165 6.66 -9.69 -5.90
C LYS A 165 5.77 -10.46 -4.91
N ALA A 166 6.17 -10.59 -3.64
CA ALA A 166 5.37 -11.24 -2.61
C ALA A 166 4.01 -10.54 -2.42
N VAL A 167 3.99 -9.20 -2.43
CA VAL A 167 2.75 -8.41 -2.40
C VAL A 167 1.89 -8.70 -3.63
N ALA A 168 2.46 -8.67 -4.83
CA ALA A 168 1.74 -8.96 -6.07
C ALA A 168 1.10 -10.37 -6.05
N GLU A 169 1.86 -11.38 -5.66
CA GLU A 169 1.38 -12.76 -5.57
C GLU A 169 0.30 -12.93 -4.51
N ALA A 170 0.42 -12.26 -3.37
CA ALA A 170 -0.61 -12.27 -2.33
C ALA A 170 -1.93 -11.62 -2.84
N PHE A 171 -1.84 -10.53 -3.60
CA PHE A 171 -3.01 -9.93 -4.27
C PHE A 171 -3.66 -10.92 -5.25
N LEU A 172 -2.87 -11.56 -6.11
CA LEU A 172 -3.36 -12.52 -7.11
C LEU A 172 -4.02 -13.77 -6.50
N ARG A 173 -3.59 -14.18 -5.31
CA ARG A 173 -4.23 -15.30 -4.59
C ARG A 173 -5.52 -14.89 -3.89
N TYR A 174 -5.61 -13.65 -3.42
CA TYR A 174 -6.71 -13.19 -2.57
C TYR A 174 -7.89 -12.62 -3.39
N PHE A 175 -7.64 -12.03 -4.56
CA PHE A 175 -8.62 -11.32 -5.38
C PHE A 175 -8.76 -11.88 -6.80
#